data_AF-A0A4R9C2P7-F1
#
_entry.id   AF-A0A4R9C2P7-F1
#
_cell.length_a   1.000
_cell.length_b   1.000
_cell.length_c   1.000
_cell.angle_alpha   90.00
_cell.angle_beta   90.00
_cell.angle_gamma   90.00
#
_symmetry.space_group_name_H-M   'P 1'
#
loop_
_entity.id
_entity.type
_entity.pdbx_description
1 polymer ?
#
loop_
_entity_poly.entity_id
_entity_poly.type
_entity_poly.pdbx_seq_one_letter_code
_entity_poly.pdbx_strand_id
1 'polypeptide(L)'
;MFKILIYCYSEGVRTSREIEKMCKYDLRILYLIEGKKSPDNSTINRFRNKLALFVEKILYLNNQYLLENDFIDASSIYIDGTKIEANSNNYTFVWKKSVIKFKSLHKAFKL
;
A
#
# COMPACT_ATOMS: atom_id res chain seq x y z
N MET A 1 3.32 -4.22 -14.06
CA MET A 1 2.99 -3.34 -12.92
C MET A 1 2.83 -4.13 -11.63
N PHE A 2 1.95 -5.14 -11.55
CA PHE A 2 1.72 -5.90 -10.31
C PHE A 2 3.00 -6.51 -9.72
N LYS A 3 3.81 -7.20 -10.54
CA LYS A 3 5.14 -7.72 -10.12
C LYS A 3 6.06 -6.67 -9.51
N ILE A 4 6.04 -5.44 -10.04
CA ILE A 4 6.84 -4.32 -9.54
C ILE A 4 6.34 -3.90 -8.15
N LEU A 5 5.03 -3.78 -7.95
CA LEU A 5 4.45 -3.41 -6.65
C LEU A 5 4.74 -4.45 -5.58
N ILE A 6 4.55 -5.74 -5.88
CA ILE A 6 4.84 -6.82 -4.94
C ILE A 6 6.31 -6.78 -4.53
N TYR A 7 7.20 -6.65 -5.51
CA TYR A 7 8.64 -6.55 -5.26
C TYR A 7 9.01 -5.32 -4.43
N CYS A 8 8.52 -4.12 -4.78
CA CYS A 8 8.79 -2.93 -3.97
C CYS A 8 8.26 -3.07 -2.54
N TYR A 9 7.10 -3.69 -2.34
CA TYR A 9 6.52 -3.88 -1.01
C TYR A 9 7.29 -4.88 -0.16
N SER A 10 7.86 -5.93 -0.76
CA SER A 10 8.75 -6.86 -0.04
C SER A 10 10.03 -6.16 0.43
N GLU A 11 10.53 -5.20 -0.34
CA GLU A 11 11.68 -4.35 0.05
C GLU A 11 11.28 -3.18 0.97
N GLY A 12 10.01 -3.09 1.39
CA GLY A 12 9.51 -2.03 2.26
C GLY A 12 9.22 -0.68 1.58
N VAL A 13 9.45 -0.56 0.28
CA VAL A 13 9.25 0.67 -0.51
C VAL A 13 7.78 0.85 -0.88
N ARG A 14 7.12 1.81 -0.23
CA ARG A 14 5.65 1.98 -0.33
C ARG A 14 5.21 3.24 -1.06
N THR A 15 6.05 4.25 -1.16
CA THR A 15 5.65 5.51 -1.80
C THR A 15 5.75 5.38 -3.33
N SER A 16 4.76 5.90 -4.05
CA SER A 16 4.72 5.80 -5.51
C SER A 16 5.86 6.56 -6.20
N ARG A 17 6.40 7.60 -5.56
CA ARG A 17 7.57 8.35 -6.04
C ARG A 17 8.87 7.56 -5.90
N GLU A 18 9.06 6.86 -4.78
CA GLU A 18 10.21 5.97 -4.62
C GLU A 18 10.14 4.78 -5.58
N ILE A 19 8.94 4.19 -5.76
CA ILE A 19 8.73 3.12 -6.73
C ILE A 19 9.06 3.61 -8.15
N GLU A 20 8.61 4.81 -8.54
CA GLU A 20 9.00 5.40 -9.83
C GLU A 20 10.52 5.56 -9.95
N LYS A 21 11.20 6.02 -8.89
CA LYS A 21 12.67 6.15 -8.87
C LYS A 21 13.33 4.77 -9.07
N MET A 22 12.88 3.75 -8.36
CA MET A 22 13.37 2.38 -8.54
C MET A 22 13.14 1.86 -9.95
N CYS A 23 11.99 2.17 -10.57
CA CYS A 23 11.70 1.79 -11.95
C CYS A 23 12.65 2.40 -12.99
N LYS A 24 13.42 3.44 -12.62
CA LYS A 24 14.40 4.08 -13.51
C LYS A 24 15.81 3.56 -13.30
N TYR A 25 16.17 3.19 -12.07
CA TYR A 25 17.57 2.97 -11.69
C TYR A 25 17.87 1.58 -11.10
N ASP A 26 16.88 0.88 -10.56
CA ASP A 26 17.10 -0.42 -9.92
C ASP A 26 17.11 -1.54 -10.97
N LEU A 27 18.24 -2.23 -11.09
CA LEU A 27 18.43 -3.35 -12.05
C LEU A 27 17.40 -4.47 -11.89
N ARG A 28 16.99 -4.76 -10.66
CA ARG A 28 16.03 -5.83 -10.34
C ARG A 28 14.65 -5.46 -10.89
N ILE A 29 14.27 -4.19 -10.76
CA ILE A 29 13.01 -3.67 -11.32
C ILE A 29 13.10 -3.54 -12.83
N LEU A 30 14.23 -3.08 -13.38
CA LEU A 30 14.44 -2.97 -14.82
C LEU A 30 14.31 -4.34 -15.51
N TYR A 31 14.85 -5.40 -14.89
CA TYR A 31 14.63 -6.78 -15.31
C TYR A 31 13.13 -7.13 -15.31
N LEU A 32 12.41 -6.81 -14.23
CA LEU A 32 10.96 -7.01 -14.16
C LEU A 32 10.17 -6.16 -15.16
N ILE A 33 10.69 -5.03 -15.64
CA ILE A 33 10.02 -4.16 -16.62
C ILE A 33 10.12 -4.75 -18.04
N GLU A 34 11.07 -5.64 -18.32
CA GLU A 34 11.24 -6.32 -19.61
C GLU A 34 11.36 -5.33 -20.78
N GLY A 35 12.16 -4.27 -20.62
CA GLY A 35 12.40 -3.26 -21.66
C GLY A 35 11.23 -2.31 -21.96
N LYS A 36 10.11 -2.43 -21.23
CA LYS A 36 8.98 -1.50 -21.36
C LYS A 36 9.32 -0.13 -20.75
N LYS A 37 8.54 0.89 -21.10
CA LYS A 37 8.69 2.22 -20.52
C LYS A 37 8.43 2.19 -19.01
N SER A 38 9.36 2.76 -18.23
CA SER A 38 9.19 2.91 -16.78
C SER A 38 7.94 3.74 -16.46
N PRO A 39 7.06 3.27 -15.55
CA PRO A 39 5.85 3.99 -15.20
C PRO A 39 6.14 5.20 -14.32
N ASP A 40 5.35 6.25 -14.48
CA ASP A 40 5.39 7.40 -13.58
C ASP A 40 4.58 7.13 -12.29
N ASN A 41 4.83 7.96 -11.27
CA ASN A 41 4.12 7.95 -10.00
C ASN A 41 2.59 7.96 -10.16
N SER A 42 2.08 8.72 -11.13
CA SER A 42 0.64 8.84 -11.40
C SER A 42 0.04 7.54 -11.92
N THR A 43 0.75 6.83 -12.80
CA THR A 43 0.35 5.53 -13.34
C THR A 43 0.40 4.46 -12.27
N ILE A 44 1.44 4.48 -11.43
CA ILE A 44 1.55 3.60 -10.25
C ILE A 44 0.33 3.79 -9.33
N ASN A 45 -0.01 5.03 -8.98
CA ASN A 45 -1.15 5.32 -8.10
C ASN A 45 -2.50 4.93 -8.73
N ARG A 46 -2.72 5.21 -10.02
CA ARG A 46 -3.93 4.77 -10.71
C ARG A 46 -4.07 3.25 -10.67
N PHE A 47 -2.96 2.52 -10.86
CA PHE A 47 -2.98 1.07 -10.77
C PHE A 47 -3.30 0.58 -9.34
N ARG A 48 -2.69 1.20 -8.31
CA ARG A 48 -2.98 0.89 -6.90
C ARG A 48 -4.45 1.10 -6.55
N ASN A 49 -5.04 2.21 -6.98
CA ASN A 49 -6.45 2.51 -6.71
C ASN A 49 -7.38 1.47 -7.36
N LYS A 50 -7.05 1.00 -8.57
CA LYS A 50 -7.79 -0.10 -9.21
C LYS A 50 -7.60 -1.42 -8.46
N LEU A 51 -6.39 -1.67 -7.96
CA LEU A 51 -6.05 -2.88 -7.22
C LEU A 51 -6.72 -2.95 -5.84
N ALA A 52 -6.97 -1.80 -5.21
CA ALA A 52 -7.53 -1.70 -3.86
C ALA A 52 -8.84 -2.49 -3.69
N LEU A 53 -9.68 -2.50 -4.72
CA LEU A 53 -10.95 -3.25 -4.75
C LEU A 53 -10.78 -4.77 -4.71
N PHE A 54 -9.57 -5.28 -5.00
CA PHE A 54 -9.29 -6.70 -5.15
C PHE A 54 -8.27 -7.22 -4.14
N VAL A 55 -7.86 -6.42 -3.15
CA VAL A 55 -6.78 -6.77 -2.21
C VAL A 55 -7.06 -8.09 -1.49
N GLU A 56 -8.26 -8.28 -0.97
CA GLU A 56 -8.65 -9.52 -0.28
C GLU A 56 -8.59 -10.73 -1.21
N LYS A 57 -9.12 -10.60 -2.43
CA LYS A 57 -9.08 -11.66 -3.44
C LYS A 57 -7.65 -12.00 -3.85
N ILE A 58 -6.80 -11.00 -4.01
CA ILE A 58 -5.38 -11.18 -4.35
C ILE A 58 -4.65 -11.90 -3.22
N LEU A 59 -4.92 -11.54 -1.96
CA LEU A 59 -4.34 -12.20 -0.80
C LEU A 59 -4.72 -13.69 -0.77
N TYR A 60 -6.01 -13.99 -0.96
CA TYR A 60 -6.49 -15.36 -1.03
C TYR A 60 -5.81 -16.16 -2.15
N LEU A 61 -5.77 -15.62 -3.37
CA LEU A 61 -5.16 -16.29 -4.52
C LEU A 61 -3.64 -16.49 -4.34
N ASN A 62 -2.94 -15.53 -3.74
CA ASN A 62 -1.52 -15.69 -3.41
C ASN A 62 -1.31 -16.83 -2.41
N ASN A 63 -2.12 -16.91 -1.35
CA ASN A 63 -2.00 -17.99 -0.37
C ASN A 63 -2.29 -19.36 -1.00
N GLN A 64 -3.32 -19.46 -1.84
CA GLN A 64 -3.60 -20.70 -2.59
C GLN A 64 -2.41 -21.11 -3.46
N TYR A 65 -1.86 -20.18 -4.25
CA TYR A 65 -0.69 -20.44 -5.08
C TYR A 65 0.51 -20.91 -4.26
N LEU A 66 0.77 -20.31 -3.10
CA LEU A 66 1.91 -20.67 -2.25
C LEU A 66 1.76 -22.06 -1.63
N LEU A 67 0.52 -22.45 -1.28
CA LEU A 67 0.21 -23.80 -0.78
C LEU A 67 0.33 -24.85 -1.89
N GLU A 68 -0.22 -24.57 -3.08
CA GLU A 68 -0.20 -25.51 -4.22
C GLU A 68 1.21 -25.79 -4.75
N ASN A 69 2.16 -24.88 -4.50
CA ASN A 69 3.55 -25.00 -4.93
C ASN A 69 4.52 -25.33 -3.78
N ASP A 70 4.00 -25.78 -2.63
CA ASP A 70 4.79 -26.19 -1.46
C ASP A 70 5.76 -25.09 -0.93
N PHE A 71 5.43 -23.81 -1.15
CA PHE A 71 6.21 -22.68 -0.62
C PHE A 71 5.89 -22.36 0.85
N ILE A 72 4.73 -22.81 1.34
CA ILE A 72 4.27 -22.60 2.71
C ILE A 72 3.67 -23.90 3.24
N ASP A 73 4.01 -24.25 4.48
CA ASP A 73 3.38 -25.35 5.20
C ASP A 73 2.17 -24.85 6.02
N ALA A 74 1.00 -25.46 5.81
CA ALA A 74 -0.23 -25.16 6.53
C ALA A 74 -0.42 -26.00 7.81
N SER A 75 0.54 -26.88 8.16
CA SER A 75 0.47 -27.73 9.36
C SER A 75 0.44 -26.94 10.67
N SER A 76 0.97 -25.72 10.66
CA SER A 76 1.08 -24.84 11.82
C SER A 76 0.51 -23.46 11.52
N ILE A 77 -0.32 -22.96 12.44
CA ILE A 77 -0.97 -21.65 12.32
C ILE A 77 -0.40 -20.72 13.38
N TYR A 78 0.24 -19.64 12.92
CA TYR A 78 0.74 -18.57 13.78
C TYR A 78 -0.24 -17.40 13.74
N ILE A 79 -0.83 -17.07 14.90
CA ILE A 79 -1.75 -15.94 15.04
C ILE A 79 -1.03 -14.86 15.84
N ASP A 80 -0.52 -13.85 15.14
CA ASP A 80 0.01 -12.65 15.76
C ASP A 80 -0.98 -11.49 15.65
N GLY A 81 -1.19 -10.77 16.75
CA GLY A 81 -2.11 -9.66 16.83
C GLY A 81 -1.46 -8.36 16.38
N THR A 82 -1.73 -7.91 15.17
CA THR A 82 -1.35 -6.55 14.75
C THR A 82 -2.45 -5.54 15.08
N LYS A 83 -2.21 -4.66 16.06
CA LYS A 83 -3.14 -3.56 16.39
C LYS A 83 -2.95 -2.39 15.41
N ILE A 84 -3.63 -2.47 14.26
CA ILE A 84 -3.57 -1.43 13.19
C ILE A 84 -3.96 -0.04 13.72
N GLU A 85 -4.90 0.01 14.67
CA GLU A 85 -5.35 1.26 15.29
C GLU A 85 -4.27 1.98 16.11
N ALA A 86 -3.23 1.29 16.58
CA ALA A 86 -2.16 1.91 17.36
C ALA A 86 -1.31 2.89 16.53
N ASN A 87 -1.25 2.69 15.21
CA ASN A 87 -0.56 3.58 14.27
C ASN A 87 -1.51 4.62 13.63
N SER A 88 -2.82 4.51 13.84
CA SER A 88 -3.75 5.58 13.49
C SER A 88 -3.67 6.65 14.56
N ASN A 89 -3.14 7.82 14.20
CA ASN A 89 -3.01 8.97 15.11
C ASN A 89 -4.40 9.60 15.35
N ASN A 90 -5.36 8.81 15.84
CA ASN A 90 -6.75 9.22 16.08
C ASN A 90 -6.86 10.27 17.20
N TYR A 91 -5.78 10.47 17.95
CA TYR A 91 -5.61 11.54 18.93
C TYR A 91 -4.60 12.58 18.44
N THR A 92 -4.85 13.20 17.27
CA THR A 92 -4.20 14.48 16.97
C THR A 92 -4.68 15.48 18.01
N PHE A 93 -3.79 15.91 18.91
CA PHE A 93 -4.09 16.90 19.93
C PHE A 93 -4.50 18.22 19.26
N VAL A 94 -5.81 18.45 19.12
CA VAL A 94 -6.31 19.67 18.48
C VAL A 94 -6.33 20.78 19.52
N TRP A 95 -5.51 21.81 19.33
CA TRP A 95 -5.44 22.94 20.24
C TRP A 95 -6.80 23.65 20.36
N LYS A 96 -7.32 23.76 21.59
CA LYS A 96 -8.60 24.41 21.92
C LYS A 96 -8.76 25.79 21.24
N LYS A 97 -7.66 26.55 21.15
CA LYS A 97 -7.62 27.87 20.49
C LYS A 97 -7.92 27.80 18.99
N SER A 98 -7.42 26.78 18.29
CA SER A 98 -7.71 26.55 16.86
C SER A 98 -9.16 26.11 16.65
N VAL A 99 -9.69 25.23 17.50
CA VAL A 99 -11.10 24.80 17.43
C VAL A 99 -12.04 25.98 17.61
N ILE A 100 -11.76 26.88 18.55
CA ILE A 100 -12.56 28.09 18.78
C ILE A 100 -12.48 29.04 17.57
N LYS A 101 -11.28 29.25 17.01
CA LYS A 101 -11.06 30.15 15.87
C LYS A 101 -11.81 29.70 14.60
N PHE A 102 -11.87 28.39 14.33
CA PHE A 102 -12.48 27.83 13.12
C PHE A 102 -13.90 27.26 13.33
N LYS A 103 -14.49 27.49 14.51
CA LYS A 103 -15.82 26.95 14.88
C LYS A 103 -16.95 27.41 13.96
N SER A 104 -16.86 28.62 13.40
CA SER A 104 -17.84 29.16 12.45
C SER A 104 -17.77 28.50 11.07
N LEU A 105 -16.57 28.14 10.59
CA LEU A 105 -16.38 27.45 9.31
C LEU A 105 -16.86 25.99 9.35
N HIS A 106 -16.74 25.30 10.49
CA HIS A 106 -17.10 23.88 10.60
C HIS A 106 -18.61 23.60 10.52
N LYS A 107 -19.47 24.59 10.80
CA LYS A 107 -20.92 24.47 10.61
C LYS A 107 -21.36 24.56 9.15
N ALA A 108 -20.53 25.10 8.26
CA ALA A 108 -20.87 25.29 6.85
C ALA A 108 -20.62 24.05 5.96
N PHE A 109 -19.87 23.06 6.46
CA PHE A 109 -19.46 21.86 5.70
C PHE A 109 -20.20 20.57 6.11
N LYS A 110 -21.27 20.68 6.91
CA LYS A 110 -22.22 19.61 7.18
C LYS A 110 -23.59 19.98 6.60
N LEU A 111 -23.68 20.00 5.27
CA LEU A 111 -24.90 19.80 4.49
C LEU A 111 -24.62 18.71 3.46
#